data_AF-A0A2W0C739-F1
#
_entry.id   AF-A0A2W0C739-F1
#
_cell.length_a   1.000
_cell.length_b   1.000
_cell.length_c   1.000
_cell.angle_alpha   90.00
_cell.angle_beta   90.00
_cell.angle_gamma   90.00
#
_symmetry.space_group_name_H-M   'P 1'
#
loop_
_entity.id
_entity.type
_entity.pdbx_description
1 polymer ?
#
loop_
_entity_poly.entity_id
_entity_poly.type
_entity_poly.pdbx_seq_one_letter_code
_entity_poly.pdbx_strand_id
1 'polypeptide(L)'
;MTLMTNKTSTTQEMEQFFMTLDYSRPACSMKDIIEYCQINNRGLNSLILQLKAILVTEELRYDFMMRVPSDPTGSEVFNLLHKIRKEQLEVNPMSDELFLDMYFINPVQALRQYFKEHIIPFQVERMRKWEVTVEQLINLKKNDKYIQFEIAMAIL
;
A
#
# COMPACT_ATOMS: atom_id res chain seq x y z
N MET A 1 46.22 -20.15 -6.73
CA MET A 1 45.33 -20.15 -5.56
C MET A 1 44.30 -19.06 -5.77
N THR A 2 43.12 -19.44 -6.27
CA THR A 2 42.03 -18.50 -6.54
C THR A 2 41.22 -18.36 -5.27
N LEU A 3 41.25 -17.18 -4.65
CA LEU A 3 40.42 -16.87 -3.49
C LEU A 3 38.94 -16.90 -3.92
N MET A 4 38.22 -17.91 -3.46
CA MET A 4 36.76 -17.91 -3.50
C MET A 4 36.28 -16.86 -2.50
N THR A 5 35.79 -15.74 -3.00
CA THR A 5 34.93 -14.85 -2.22
C THR A 5 33.60 -15.56 -2.01
N ASN A 6 33.43 -16.17 -0.84
CA ASN A 6 32.13 -16.63 -0.36
C ASN A 6 31.19 -15.42 -0.33
N LYS A 7 30.24 -15.37 -1.26
CA LYS A 7 29.02 -14.58 -1.08
C LYS A 7 28.24 -15.23 0.05
N THR A 8 28.36 -14.68 1.25
CA THR A 8 27.47 -14.99 2.37
C THR A 8 26.03 -14.80 1.90
N SER A 9 25.22 -15.84 2.07
CA SER A 9 23.83 -15.90 1.63
C SER A 9 23.02 -14.84 2.36
N THR A 10 22.29 -14.02 1.60
CA THR A 10 21.46 -12.88 2.03
C THR A 10 20.43 -13.23 3.11
N THR A 11 20.10 -14.51 3.27
CA THR A 11 19.34 -15.04 4.41
C THR A 11 20.01 -14.70 5.75
N GLN A 12 21.34 -14.77 5.83
CA GLN A 12 22.11 -14.47 7.04
C GLN A 12 22.14 -12.98 7.38
N GLU A 13 22.03 -12.10 6.39
CA GLU A 13 21.98 -10.64 6.61
C GLU A 13 20.60 -10.20 7.09
N MET A 14 19.53 -10.77 6.51
CA MET A 14 18.17 -10.59 7.04
C MET A 14 18.03 -11.24 8.41
N GLU A 15 18.53 -12.46 8.59
CA GLU A 15 18.57 -13.12 9.90
C GLU A 15 19.40 -12.32 10.90
N GLN A 16 20.54 -11.72 10.53
CA GLN A 16 21.30 -10.85 11.44
C GLN A 16 20.57 -9.53 11.76
N PHE A 17 19.91 -8.91 10.76
CA PHE A 17 19.02 -7.78 11.01
C PHE A 17 17.92 -8.18 12.00
N PHE A 18 17.29 -9.35 11.83
CA PHE A 18 16.25 -9.84 12.74
C PHE A 18 16.76 -10.40 14.08
N MET A 19 17.99 -10.93 14.15
CA MET A 19 18.59 -11.53 15.36
C MET A 19 19.20 -10.49 16.30
N THR A 20 19.49 -9.28 15.80
CA THR A 20 19.82 -8.12 16.65
C THR A 20 18.58 -7.41 17.20
N LEU A 21 17.38 -7.79 16.74
CA LEU A 21 16.12 -7.29 17.27
C LEU A 21 15.69 -8.20 18.42
N ASP A 22 15.81 -7.66 19.63
CA ASP A 22 15.30 -8.26 20.86
C ASP A 22 13.88 -8.83 20.65
N TYR A 23 13.55 -9.97 21.29
CA TYR A 23 12.26 -10.68 21.18
C TYR A 23 11.04 -9.83 21.62
N SER A 24 11.24 -8.60 22.06
CA SER A 24 10.27 -7.53 22.10
C SER A 24 10.25 -6.78 20.76
N ARG A 25 9.47 -7.29 19.78
CA ARG A 25 9.25 -6.71 18.44
C ARG A 25 9.53 -5.20 18.36
N PRO A 26 10.56 -4.75 17.64
CA PRO A 26 10.59 -3.36 17.19
C PRO A 26 9.54 -3.24 16.11
N ALA A 27 8.53 -2.42 16.36
CA ALA A 27 7.49 -2.12 15.38
C ALA A 27 8.16 -1.68 14.07
N CYS A 28 8.01 -2.48 13.01
CA CYS A 28 8.52 -2.13 11.69
C CYS A 28 7.87 -0.80 11.28
N SER A 29 8.66 0.27 11.25
CA SER A 29 8.15 1.60 11.01
C SER A 29 8.08 1.88 9.51
N MET A 30 7.22 2.82 9.11
CA MET A 30 7.17 3.27 7.72
C MET A 30 8.53 3.84 7.26
N LYS A 31 9.31 4.39 8.18
CA LYS A 31 10.65 4.93 7.89
C LYS A 31 11.60 3.80 7.50
N ASP A 32 11.59 2.69 8.24
CA ASP A 32 12.44 1.53 7.97
C ASP A 32 12.14 0.94 6.58
N ILE A 33 10.86 0.87 6.19
CA ILE A 33 10.44 0.41 4.86
C ILE A 33 10.98 1.31 3.76
N ILE A 34 10.87 2.64 3.92
CA ILE A 34 11.32 3.61 2.92
C ILE A 34 12.83 3.55 2.74
N GLU A 35 13.58 3.40 3.85
CA GLU A 35 15.03 3.27 3.84
C GLU A 35 15.47 1.96 3.20
N TYR A 36 14.87 0.83 3.59
CA TYR A 36 15.19 -0.49 3.05
C TYR A 36 14.91 -0.59 1.55
N CYS A 37 13.77 -0.05 1.10
CA CYS A 37 13.40 -0.05 -0.31
C CYS A 37 14.15 1.00 -1.15
N GLN A 38 15.11 1.73 -0.55
CA GLN A 38 15.92 2.76 -1.19
C GLN A 38 15.08 3.79 -1.98
N ILE A 39 13.92 4.14 -1.45
CA ILE A 39 12.95 4.98 -2.14
C ILE A 39 13.44 6.44 -2.09
N ASN A 40 14.18 6.86 -3.11
CA ASN A 40 14.76 8.20 -3.19
C ASN A 40 13.70 9.32 -3.20
N ASN A 41 13.90 10.33 -2.34
CA ASN A 41 12.99 11.45 -2.06
C ASN A 41 12.60 12.34 -3.27
N ARG A 42 13.24 12.22 -4.44
CA ARG A 42 13.01 13.15 -5.57
C ARG A 42 12.10 12.63 -6.68
N GLY A 43 11.78 11.33 -6.72
CA GLY A 43 10.94 10.75 -7.80
C GLY A 43 9.82 9.83 -7.33
N LEU A 44 9.85 9.39 -6.07
CA LEU A 44 8.97 8.31 -5.58
C LEU A 44 8.00 8.76 -4.49
N ASN A 45 7.68 10.06 -4.41
CA ASN A 45 6.66 10.58 -3.49
C ASN A 45 5.32 9.85 -3.62
N SER A 46 4.92 9.50 -4.85
CA SER A 46 3.72 8.69 -5.11
C SER A 46 3.81 7.31 -4.45
N LEU A 47 4.95 6.63 -4.54
CA LEU A 47 5.16 5.30 -3.94
C LEU A 47 5.12 5.37 -2.42
N ILE A 48 5.71 6.40 -1.81
CA ILE A 48 5.66 6.64 -0.36
C ILE A 48 4.21 6.83 0.10
N LEU A 49 3.43 7.62 -0.64
CA LEU A 49 2.03 7.86 -0.31
C LEU A 49 1.19 6.58 -0.43
N GLN A 50 1.46 5.75 -1.44
CA GLN A 50 0.81 4.44 -1.58
C GLN A 50 1.21 3.49 -0.44
N LEU A 51 2.48 3.42 -0.06
CA LEU A 51 2.94 2.62 1.08
C LEU A 51 2.18 3.01 2.35
N LYS A 52 2.05 4.32 2.61
CA LYS A 52 1.30 4.84 3.76
C LYS A 52 -0.20 4.53 3.71
N ALA A 53 -0.78 4.45 2.51
CA ALA A 53 -2.20 4.17 2.34
C ALA A 53 -2.55 2.67 2.43
N ILE A 54 -1.61 1.79 2.05
CA ILE A 54 -1.84 0.35 1.98
C ILE A 54 -1.28 -0.35 3.22
N LEU A 55 -0.13 0.07 3.76
CA LEU A 55 0.53 -0.56 4.92
C LEU A 55 0.16 0.15 6.24
N VAL A 56 -1.14 0.30 6.47
CA VAL A 56 -1.69 1.11 7.58
C VAL A 56 -1.45 0.48 8.96
N THR A 57 -1.39 -0.85 9.04
CA THR A 57 -1.13 -1.58 10.29
C THR A 57 0.30 -2.13 10.35
N GLU A 58 0.74 -2.49 11.54
CA GLU A 58 2.06 -3.09 11.74
C GLU A 58 2.17 -4.46 11.08
N GLU A 59 1.09 -5.25 11.12
CA GLU A 59 1.03 -6.56 10.49
C GLU A 59 1.23 -6.45 8.97
N LEU A 60 0.62 -5.44 8.34
CA LEU A 60 0.79 -5.20 6.90
C LEU A 60 2.22 -4.74 6.56
N ARG A 61 2.82 -3.91 7.42
CA ARG A 61 4.23 -3.49 7.27
C ARG A 61 5.18 -4.67 7.39
N TYR A 62 4.95 -5.52 8.39
CA TYR A 62 5.73 -6.72 8.60
C TYR A 62 5.58 -7.70 7.44
N ASP A 63 4.34 -7.98 7.00
CA ASP A 63 4.07 -8.85 5.87
C ASP A 63 4.73 -8.34 4.58
N PHE A 64 4.68 -7.04 4.32
CA PHE A 64 5.40 -6.42 3.22
C PHE A 64 6.92 -6.66 3.32
N MET A 65 7.53 -6.41 4.48
CA MET A 65 8.97 -6.58 4.69
C MET A 65 9.44 -8.04 4.61
N MET A 66 8.56 -9.00 4.89
CA MET A 66 8.86 -10.43 4.71
C MET A 66 8.83 -10.86 3.24
N ARG A 67 8.19 -10.09 2.36
CA ARG A 67 7.99 -10.41 0.94
C ARG A 67 8.81 -9.55 -0.01
N VAL A 68 9.36 -8.43 0.47
CA VAL A 68 10.19 -7.54 -0.33
C VAL A 68 11.52 -8.24 -0.66
N PRO A 69 12.00 -8.20 -1.91
CA PRO A 69 13.32 -8.71 -2.27
C PRO A 69 14.44 -7.97 -1.54
N SER A 70 15.61 -8.61 -1.44
CA SER A 70 16.74 -8.06 -0.70
C SER A 70 17.41 -6.84 -1.34
N ASP A 71 17.25 -6.66 -2.65
CA ASP A 71 17.69 -5.48 -3.40
C ASP A 71 16.56 -5.05 -4.34
N PRO A 72 15.49 -4.45 -3.80
CA PRO A 72 14.25 -4.28 -4.54
C PRO A 72 14.33 -3.05 -5.44
N THR A 73 13.92 -3.22 -6.70
CA THR A 73 13.67 -2.10 -7.59
C THR A 73 12.34 -1.41 -7.23
N GLY A 74 12.21 -0.13 -7.58
CA GLY A 74 10.94 0.60 -7.37
C GLY A 74 9.72 -0.06 -8.03
N SER A 75 9.92 -0.77 -9.16
CA SER A 75 8.86 -1.52 -9.82
C SER A 75 8.44 -2.76 -9.02
N GLU A 76 9.38 -3.48 -8.41
CA GLU A 76 9.07 -4.64 -7.58
C GLU A 76 8.34 -4.23 -6.31
N VAL A 77 8.77 -3.13 -5.68
CA VAL A 77 8.06 -2.53 -4.53
C VAL A 77 6.64 -2.15 -4.91
N PHE A 78 6.45 -1.46 -6.03
CA PHE A 78 5.13 -1.07 -6.53
C PHE A 78 4.24 -2.30 -6.81
N ASN A 79 4.78 -3.31 -7.49
CA ASN A 79 4.05 -4.53 -7.83
C ASN A 79 3.64 -5.32 -6.58
N LEU A 80 4.54 -5.46 -5.60
CA LEU A 80 4.25 -6.10 -4.33
C LEU A 80 3.17 -5.34 -3.56
N LEU A 81 3.26 -4.01 -3.53
CA LEU A 81 2.28 -3.18 -2.86
C LEU A 81 0.89 -3.29 -3.50
N HIS A 82 0.82 -3.33 -4.83
CA HIS A 82 -0.42 -3.56 -5.55
C HIS A 82 -1.01 -4.95 -5.28
N LYS A 83 -0.15 -5.97 -5.14
CA LYS A 83 -0.57 -7.32 -4.74
C LYS A 83 -1.17 -7.33 -3.34
N ILE A 84 -0.50 -6.74 -2.35
CA ILE A 84 -1.00 -6.64 -0.97
C ILE A 84 -2.32 -5.87 -0.91
N ARG A 85 -2.48 -4.79 -1.71
CA ARG A 85 -3.76 -4.07 -1.82
C ARG A 85 -4.89 -5.01 -2.29
N LYS A 86 -4.64 -5.82 -3.34
CA LYS A 86 -5.63 -6.78 -3.85
C LYS A 86 -6.02 -7.81 -2.80
N GLU A 87 -5.03 -8.35 -2.08
CA GLU A 87 -5.25 -9.29 -0.98
C GLU A 87 -6.12 -8.67 0.13
N GLN A 88 -5.87 -7.40 0.51
CA GLN A 88 -6.71 -6.70 1.49
C GLN A 88 -8.17 -6.56 1.02
N LEU A 89 -8.36 -6.22 -0.25
CA LEU A 89 -9.69 -6.10 -0.86
C LEU A 89 -10.40 -7.46 -1.01
N GLU A 90 -9.67 -8.58 -0.97
CA GLU A 90 -10.23 -9.92 -0.99
C GLU A 90 -10.59 -10.44 0.40
N VAL A 91 -9.69 -10.29 1.36
CA VAL A 91 -9.81 -10.94 2.68
C VAL A 91 -10.82 -10.22 3.55
N ASN A 92 -10.87 -8.88 3.50
CA ASN A 92 -11.76 -8.09 4.33
C ASN A 92 -12.16 -6.78 3.64
N PRO A 93 -12.97 -6.87 2.56
CA PRO A 93 -13.48 -5.67 1.90
C PRO A 93 -14.39 -4.88 2.84
N MET A 94 -14.30 -3.55 2.76
CA MET A 94 -15.29 -2.67 3.38
C MET A 94 -16.65 -2.88 2.69
N SER A 95 -17.72 -3.06 3.46
CA SER A 95 -19.07 -3.15 2.91
C SER A 95 -19.53 -1.82 2.33
N ASP A 96 -20.44 -1.88 1.35
CA ASP A 96 -21.01 -0.69 0.72
C ASP A 96 -21.76 0.19 1.74
N GLU A 97 -22.45 -0.42 2.71
CA GLU A 97 -23.17 0.30 3.78
C GLU A 97 -22.20 1.06 4.68
N LEU A 98 -21.15 0.40 5.17
CA LEU A 98 -20.14 1.04 6.01
C LEU A 98 -19.39 2.16 5.24
N PHE A 99 -19.15 1.94 3.95
CA PHE A 99 -18.57 2.96 3.08
C PHE A 99 -19.47 4.20 2.99
N LEU A 100 -20.77 4.03 2.74
CA LEU A 100 -21.75 5.12 2.67
C LEU A 100 -21.82 5.91 3.98
N ASP A 101 -21.94 5.22 5.11
CA ASP A 101 -21.98 5.82 6.44
C ASP A 101 -20.72 6.65 6.71
N MET A 102 -19.55 6.09 6.40
CA MET A 102 -18.29 6.79 6.60
C MET A 102 -18.10 7.93 5.60
N TYR A 103 -18.61 7.80 4.37
CA TYR A 103 -18.51 8.83 3.35
C TYR A 103 -19.30 10.08 3.74
N PHE A 104 -20.47 9.91 4.36
CA PHE A 104 -21.26 11.04 4.87
C PHE A 104 -20.50 11.87 5.92
N ILE A 105 -19.66 11.23 6.73
CA ILE A 105 -18.88 11.88 7.80
C ILE A 105 -17.54 12.42 7.27
N ASN A 106 -16.81 11.60 6.52
CA ASN A 106 -15.48 11.91 6.02
C ASN A 106 -15.22 11.24 4.66
N PRO A 107 -15.56 11.92 3.55
CA PRO A 107 -15.42 11.39 2.19
C PRO A 107 -14.00 10.92 1.85
N VAL A 108 -12.97 11.66 2.31
CA VAL A 108 -11.58 11.33 2.02
C VAL A 108 -11.21 10.00 2.69
N GLN A 109 -11.51 9.86 3.98
CA GLN A 109 -11.20 8.64 4.71
C GLN A 109 -12.03 7.45 4.20
N ALA A 110 -13.30 7.68 3.83
CA ALA A 110 -14.16 6.69 3.20
C ALA A 110 -13.54 6.11 1.93
N LEU A 111 -13.16 6.98 1.01
CA LEU A 111 -12.54 6.55 -0.24
C LEU A 111 -11.18 5.87 -0.01
N ARG A 112 -10.36 6.37 0.94
CA ARG A 112 -9.08 5.70 1.29
C ARG A 112 -9.30 4.27 1.74
N GLN A 113 -10.27 4.02 2.61
CA GLN A 113 -10.51 2.69 3.16
C GLN A 113 -11.21 1.77 2.16
N TYR A 114 -12.13 2.31 1.37
CA TYR A 114 -12.89 1.56 0.37
C TYR A 114 -12.03 1.16 -0.83
N PHE A 115 -11.11 2.04 -1.27
CA PHE A 115 -10.18 1.75 -2.37
C PHE A 115 -8.81 1.23 -1.91
N LYS A 116 -8.48 1.32 -0.62
CA LYS A 116 -7.14 1.02 -0.07
C LYS A 116 -6.05 1.77 -0.85
N GLU A 117 -6.29 3.07 -1.03
CA GLU A 117 -5.47 3.97 -1.85
C GLU A 117 -5.23 5.30 -1.17
N HIS A 118 -4.21 6.01 -1.63
CA HIS A 118 -3.95 7.36 -1.16
C HIS A 118 -4.93 8.33 -1.82
N ILE A 119 -5.95 8.75 -1.06
CA ILE A 119 -6.92 9.77 -1.49
C ILE A 119 -6.63 11.11 -0.82
N ILE A 120 -6.70 12.21 -1.55
CA ILE A 120 -6.53 13.58 -1.08
C ILE A 120 -7.83 14.40 -1.26
N PRO A 121 -8.04 15.47 -0.48
CA PRO A 121 -9.26 16.28 -0.58
C PRO A 121 -9.59 16.78 -2.00
N PHE A 122 -8.56 17.14 -2.78
CA PHE A 122 -8.72 17.59 -4.16
C PHE A 122 -9.40 16.55 -5.07
N GLN A 123 -9.14 15.26 -4.84
CA GLN A 123 -9.79 14.17 -5.58
C GLN A 123 -11.30 14.11 -5.31
N VAL A 124 -11.71 14.33 -4.06
CA VAL A 124 -13.14 14.39 -3.69
C VAL A 124 -13.81 15.62 -4.29
N GLU A 125 -13.13 16.76 -4.29
CA GLU A 125 -13.65 17.98 -4.93
C GLU A 125 -13.85 17.77 -6.43
N ARG A 126 -12.88 17.14 -7.10
CA ARG A 126 -12.97 16.80 -8.52
C ARG A 126 -14.12 15.84 -8.82
N MET A 127 -14.32 14.83 -7.98
CA MET A 127 -15.47 13.93 -8.07
C MET A 127 -16.80 14.69 -8.07
N ARG A 128 -16.96 15.66 -7.16
CA ARG A 128 -18.17 16.50 -7.12
C ARG A 128 -18.31 17.39 -8.35
N LYS A 129 -17.21 17.97 -8.85
CA LYS A 129 -17.22 18.81 -10.06
C LYS A 129 -17.59 18.04 -11.32
N TRP A 130 -17.26 16.75 -11.37
CA TRP A 130 -17.61 15.86 -12.48
C TRP A 130 -18.97 15.17 -12.28
N GLU A 131 -19.72 15.56 -11.25
CA GLU A 131 -21.04 14.99 -10.93
C GLU A 131 -21.02 13.46 -10.73
N VAL A 132 -19.84 12.90 -10.40
CA VAL A 132 -19.69 11.48 -10.10
C VAL A 132 -20.28 11.19 -8.73
N THR A 133 -21.27 10.28 -8.68
CA THR A 133 -21.98 9.93 -7.46
C THR A 133 -21.34 8.72 -6.75
N VAL A 134 -21.66 8.56 -5.47
CA VAL A 134 -21.16 7.43 -4.67
C VAL A 134 -21.75 6.11 -5.17
N GLU A 135 -23.01 6.13 -5.62
CA GLU A 135 -23.69 4.96 -6.20
C GLU A 135 -23.01 4.49 -7.49
N GLN A 136 -22.55 5.42 -8.33
CA GLN A 136 -21.79 5.08 -9.54
C GLN A 136 -20.46 4.37 -9.17
N LEU A 137 -19.74 4.87 -8.17
CA LEU A 137 -18.51 4.23 -7.68
C LEU A 137 -18.77 2.82 -7.11
N ILE A 138 -19.83 2.66 -6.31
CA ILE A 138 -20.24 1.37 -5.74
C ILE A 138 -20.56 0.38 -6.87
N ASN A 139 -21.38 0.79 -7.84
CA ASN A 139 -21.76 -0.07 -8.96
C ASN A 139 -20.55 -0.48 -9.81
N LEU A 140 -19.62 0.45 -10.05
CA LEU A 140 -18.39 0.14 -10.77
C LEU A 140 -17.53 -0.87 -10.00
N LYS A 141 -17.41 -0.71 -8.67
CA LYS A 141 -16.61 -1.60 -7.83
C LYS A 141 -17.23 -2.99 -7.65
N LYS A 142 -18.55 -3.13 -7.76
CA LYS A 142 -19.22 -4.43 -7.84
C LYS A 142 -18.79 -5.24 -9.08
N ASN A 143 -18.50 -4.55 -10.19
CA ASN A 143 -18.05 -5.17 -11.43
C ASN A 143 -16.52 -5.38 -11.46
N ASP A 144 -15.76 -4.45 -10.86
CA ASP A 144 -14.32 -4.57 -10.68
C ASP A 144 -13.91 -4.16 -9.26
N LYS A 145 -13.76 -5.15 -8.38
CA LYS A 145 -13.38 -4.92 -6.97
C LYS A 145 -12.00 -4.31 -6.80
N TYR A 146 -11.11 -4.46 -7.79
CA TYR A 146 -9.72 -4.00 -7.71
C TYR A 146 -9.49 -2.66 -8.39
N ILE A 147 -10.52 -2.10 -9.06
CA ILE A 147 -10.41 -0.84 -9.77
C ILE A 147 -9.77 0.24 -8.88
N GLN A 148 -8.88 1.02 -9.48
CA GLN A 148 -8.25 2.14 -8.80
C GLN A 148 -9.17 3.35 -8.78
N PHE A 149 -9.09 4.18 -7.75
CA PHE A 149 -9.98 5.33 -7.63
C PHE A 149 -9.83 6.30 -8.82
N GLU A 150 -8.61 6.63 -9.23
CA GLU A 150 -8.39 7.51 -10.39
C GLU A 150 -8.90 6.92 -11.70
N ILE A 151 -8.84 5.58 -11.86
CA ILE A 151 -9.37 4.91 -13.05
C ILE A 151 -10.91 4.95 -13.02
N ALA A 152 -11.51 4.68 -11.85
CA ALA A 152 -12.95 4.79 -11.66
C ALA A 152 -13.46 6.19 -12.03
N MET A 153 -12.76 7.22 -11.56
CA MET A 153 -13.05 8.62 -11.86
C MET A 153 -12.89 9.01 -13.33
N ALA A 154 -12.08 8.29 -14.11
CA ALA A 154 -11.87 8.56 -15.53
C ALA A 154 -12.90 7.85 -16.44
N ILE A 155 -13.57 6.82 -15.92
CA ILE A 155 -14.58 6.04 -16.65
C ILE A 155 -15.99 6.63 -16.45
N LEU A 156 -16.24 7.18 -15.26
CA LEU A 156 -17.51 7.81 -14.87
C LEU A 156 -17.54 9.27 -15.29
#